data_AF-A0AAV3SR66-F1
#
_entry.id   AF-A0AAV3SR66-F1
#
_cell.length_a   1.000
_cell.length_b   1.000
_cell.length_c   1.000
_cell.angle_alpha   90.00
_cell.angle_beta   90.00
_cell.angle_gamma   90.00
#
_symmetry.space_group_name_H-M   'P 1'
#
loop_
_entity.id
_entity.type
_entity.pdbx_description
1 polymer ?
#
loop_
_entity_poly.entity_id
_entity_poly.type
_entity_poly.pdbx_seq_one_letter_code
_entity_poly.pdbx_strand_id
1 'polypeptide(L)'
;MRTTQVTFRMPLDAERRFLRTYMPPALDRLDARDDVVSAYFWRFGDTATHEPPVELAGGTVVDGGGAILVVTGEPDAAAAIDAERPHWDRCRERGLLETVDVLPWTEGPYENAREKMVDGFGERGGDLVFRLRPIISRTTADLLREFEEDLPAVGEPTDANPKPVGDWVLIHYLMKQNGHDWDDEVDACCEAIANRAQSLTHFYDEERGRESLDRAIETLEAVRTELLETAGSSAE
;
A
#
# COMPACT_ATOMS: atom_id res chain seq x y z
N MET A 1 -11.80 -3.26 21.90
CA MET A 1 -11.25 -3.28 20.53
C MET A 1 -10.18 -4.34 20.36
N ARG A 2 -10.32 -5.23 19.37
CA ARG A 2 -9.30 -6.21 18.96
C ARG A 2 -9.17 -6.27 17.46
N THR A 3 -7.96 -6.56 16.98
CA THR A 3 -7.67 -6.70 15.55
C THR A 3 -7.52 -8.16 15.14
N THR A 4 -8.06 -8.50 13.98
CA THR A 4 -7.91 -9.80 13.32
C THR A 4 -7.23 -9.59 11.98
N GLN A 5 -6.29 -10.48 11.68
CA GLN A 5 -5.61 -10.53 10.40
C GLN A 5 -6.18 -11.71 9.58
N VAL A 6 -6.52 -11.45 8.33
CA VAL A 6 -6.89 -12.47 7.35
C VAL A 6 -5.87 -12.45 6.24
N THR A 7 -5.10 -13.54 6.13
CA THR A 7 -4.09 -13.72 5.08
C THR A 7 -4.67 -14.58 3.97
N PHE A 8 -4.73 -14.04 2.76
CA PHE A 8 -5.16 -14.72 1.55
C PHE A 8 -3.93 -15.12 0.72
N ARG A 9 -3.84 -16.40 0.31
CA ARG A 9 -2.83 -16.86 -0.66
C ARG A 9 -3.49 -17.39 -1.94
N MET A 10 -2.88 -17.11 -3.06
CA MET A 10 -3.39 -17.45 -4.39
C MET A 10 -2.27 -17.52 -5.43
N PRO A 11 -2.51 -18.11 -6.61
CA PRO A 11 -1.60 -18.00 -7.74
C PRO A 11 -1.35 -16.52 -8.08
N LEU A 12 -0.12 -16.18 -8.49
CA LEU A 12 0.24 -14.80 -8.82
C LEU A 12 -0.65 -14.22 -9.93
N ASP A 13 -0.99 -15.01 -10.95
CA ASP A 13 -1.86 -14.61 -12.06
C ASP A 13 -3.34 -14.44 -11.63
N ALA A 14 -3.72 -14.95 -10.46
CA ALA A 14 -5.05 -14.81 -9.90
C ALA A 14 -5.20 -13.59 -8.98
N GLU A 15 -4.09 -13.04 -8.45
CA GLU A 15 -4.10 -11.99 -7.42
C GLU A 15 -4.94 -10.78 -7.84
N ARG A 16 -4.68 -10.23 -9.03
CA ARG A 16 -5.42 -9.08 -9.53
C ARG A 16 -6.92 -9.37 -9.68
N ARG A 17 -7.27 -10.54 -10.21
CA ARG A 17 -8.68 -10.95 -10.36
C ARG A 17 -9.36 -11.10 -9.01
N PHE A 18 -8.67 -11.67 -8.02
CA PHE A 18 -9.15 -11.75 -6.64
C PHE A 18 -9.37 -10.35 -6.05
N LEU A 19 -8.35 -9.49 -6.11
CA LEU A 19 -8.43 -8.12 -5.59
C LEU A 19 -9.60 -7.37 -6.20
N ARG A 20 -9.77 -7.36 -7.52
CA ARG A 20 -10.90 -6.69 -8.20
C ARG A 20 -12.26 -7.30 -7.84
N THR A 21 -12.33 -8.61 -7.67
CA THR A 21 -13.62 -9.33 -7.47
C THR A 21 -14.09 -9.28 -6.01
N TYR A 22 -13.18 -9.44 -5.06
CA TYR A 22 -13.51 -9.64 -3.66
C TYR A 22 -13.24 -8.39 -2.81
N MET A 23 -12.11 -7.70 -3.01
CA MET A 23 -11.64 -6.70 -2.04
C MET A 23 -12.54 -5.44 -1.99
N PRO A 24 -12.88 -4.76 -3.10
CA PRO A 24 -13.78 -3.61 -3.05
C PRO A 24 -15.14 -3.94 -2.40
N PRO A 25 -15.86 -5.01 -2.81
CA PRO A 25 -17.12 -5.35 -2.15
C PRO A 25 -16.96 -5.75 -0.69
N ALA A 26 -15.84 -6.36 -0.29
CA ALA A 26 -15.57 -6.71 1.10
C ALA A 26 -15.37 -5.46 1.97
N LEU A 27 -14.61 -4.47 1.48
CA LEU A 27 -14.46 -3.19 2.16
C LEU A 27 -15.80 -2.48 2.32
N ASP A 28 -16.64 -2.44 1.26
CA ASP A 28 -17.98 -1.85 1.34
C ASP A 28 -18.85 -2.52 2.41
N ARG A 29 -18.80 -3.86 2.51
CA ARG A 29 -19.53 -4.62 3.53
C ARG A 29 -19.00 -4.38 4.93
N LEU A 30 -17.69 -4.33 5.11
CA LEU A 30 -17.05 -4.13 6.41
C LEU A 30 -17.28 -2.69 6.92
N ASP A 31 -17.17 -1.69 6.05
CA ASP A 31 -17.43 -0.28 6.39
C ASP A 31 -18.90 -0.03 6.77
N ALA A 32 -19.83 -0.87 6.28
CA ALA A 32 -21.25 -0.77 6.61
C ALA A 32 -21.64 -1.40 7.96
N ARG A 33 -20.69 -1.99 8.71
CA ARG A 33 -20.97 -2.68 9.97
C ARG A 33 -20.66 -1.79 11.18
N ASP A 34 -21.59 -1.77 12.13
CA ASP A 34 -21.43 -1.02 13.39
C ASP A 34 -20.40 -1.64 14.35
N ASP A 35 -20.08 -2.93 14.20
CA ASP A 35 -19.11 -3.66 15.03
C ASP A 35 -17.67 -3.61 14.47
N VAL A 36 -17.47 -2.95 13.31
CA VAL A 36 -16.16 -2.75 12.69
C VAL A 36 -15.72 -1.31 12.88
N VAL A 37 -14.54 -1.13 13.47
CA VAL A 37 -13.91 0.18 13.68
C VAL A 37 -13.05 0.59 12.48
N SER A 38 -12.34 -0.38 11.88
CA SER A 38 -11.46 -0.13 10.74
C SER A 38 -11.24 -1.42 9.95
N ALA A 39 -11.21 -1.31 8.62
CA ALA A 39 -10.81 -2.36 7.71
C ALA A 39 -9.87 -1.80 6.65
N TYR A 40 -8.75 -2.46 6.41
CA TYR A 40 -7.78 -2.06 5.39
C TYR A 40 -6.97 -3.26 4.93
N PHE A 41 -6.34 -3.16 3.76
CA PHE A 41 -5.56 -4.27 3.21
C PHE A 41 -4.23 -3.81 2.60
N TRP A 42 -3.33 -4.76 2.42
CA TRP A 42 -2.18 -4.63 1.53
C TRP A 42 -1.99 -5.90 0.73
N ARG A 43 -1.44 -5.78 -0.48
CA ARG A 43 -1.03 -6.90 -1.32
C ARG A 43 0.46 -7.16 -1.13
N PHE A 44 0.89 -8.39 -1.41
CA PHE A 44 2.30 -8.76 -1.36
C PHE A 44 2.73 -9.64 -2.55
N GLY A 45 1.87 -9.89 -3.55
CA GLY A 45 2.25 -10.65 -4.74
C GLY A 45 3.45 -10.08 -5.49
N ASP A 46 3.59 -8.76 -5.54
CA ASP A 46 4.73 -8.10 -6.19
C ASP A 46 6.06 -8.44 -5.51
N THR A 47 6.04 -8.83 -4.23
CA THR A 47 7.26 -9.25 -3.52
C THR A 47 7.68 -10.67 -3.81
N ALA A 48 6.80 -11.51 -4.39
CA ALA A 48 7.11 -12.89 -4.75
C ALA A 48 8.12 -12.99 -5.90
N THR A 49 8.24 -11.94 -6.71
CA THR A 49 9.19 -11.86 -7.84
C THR A 49 10.53 -11.22 -7.46
N HIS A 50 10.72 -10.84 -6.21
CA HIS A 50 11.99 -10.28 -5.75
C HIS A 50 13.05 -11.37 -5.53
N GLU A 51 14.31 -11.03 -5.80
CA GLU A 51 15.47 -11.87 -5.49
C GLU A 51 16.35 -11.14 -4.46
N PRO A 52 16.47 -11.63 -3.20
CA PRO A 52 15.73 -12.76 -2.62
C PRO A 52 14.24 -12.43 -2.35
N PRO A 53 13.37 -13.45 -2.20
CA PRO A 53 11.98 -13.24 -1.79
C PRO A 53 11.90 -12.50 -0.46
N VAL A 54 10.91 -11.61 -0.32
CA VAL A 54 10.69 -10.87 0.93
C VAL A 54 10.11 -11.81 1.99
N GLU A 55 10.78 -11.86 3.14
CA GLU A 55 10.25 -12.50 4.35
C GLU A 55 9.43 -11.48 5.15
N LEU A 56 8.16 -11.79 5.38
CA LEU A 56 7.28 -10.97 6.22
C LEU A 56 7.60 -11.18 7.71
N ALA A 57 7.19 -10.22 8.53
CA ALA A 57 7.27 -10.32 9.99
C ALA A 57 6.69 -11.66 10.47
N GLY A 58 7.47 -12.40 11.27
CA GLY A 58 7.11 -13.74 11.74
C GLY A 58 7.64 -14.90 10.89
N GLY A 59 8.56 -14.65 9.94
CA GLY A 59 9.27 -15.72 9.22
C GLY A 59 8.52 -16.29 8.02
N THR A 60 7.49 -15.60 7.54
CA THR A 60 6.68 -16.08 6.42
C THR A 60 7.26 -15.59 5.11
N VAL A 61 7.81 -16.51 4.32
CA VAL A 61 8.23 -16.24 2.94
C VAL A 61 6.98 -16.16 2.05
N VAL A 62 6.97 -15.15 1.18
CA VAL A 62 5.91 -14.97 0.20
C VAL A 62 6.29 -15.67 -1.11
N ASP A 63 5.59 -16.76 -1.44
CA ASP A 63 5.78 -17.55 -2.65
C ASP A 63 4.53 -17.57 -3.54
N GLY A 64 4.09 -16.41 -4.03
CA GLY A 64 2.95 -16.28 -4.93
C GLY A 64 2.17 -15.00 -4.72
N GLY A 65 0.94 -14.96 -5.25
CA GLY A 65 0.02 -13.86 -5.01
C GLY A 65 -0.51 -13.89 -3.58
N GLY A 66 -0.81 -12.72 -3.01
CA GLY A 66 -1.48 -12.69 -1.73
C GLY A 66 -1.82 -11.30 -1.21
N ALA A 67 -2.79 -11.29 -0.29
CA ALA A 67 -3.26 -10.08 0.34
C ALA A 67 -3.49 -10.32 1.83
N ILE A 68 -3.26 -9.30 2.63
CA ILE A 68 -3.62 -9.28 4.05
C ILE A 68 -4.75 -8.28 4.23
N LEU A 69 -5.88 -8.74 4.74
CA LEU A 69 -6.96 -7.88 5.22
C LEU A 69 -6.86 -7.80 6.75
N VAL A 70 -6.86 -6.58 7.26
CA VAL A 70 -6.83 -6.28 8.69
C VAL A 70 -8.16 -5.68 9.08
N VAL A 71 -8.83 -6.30 10.05
CA VAL A 71 -10.14 -5.85 10.55
C VAL A 71 -10.03 -5.62 12.05
N THR A 72 -10.31 -4.39 12.47
CA THR A 72 -10.38 -4.01 13.88
C THR A 72 -11.85 -3.85 14.26
N GLY A 73 -12.32 -4.58 15.27
CA GLY A 73 -13.71 -4.53 15.73
C GLY A 73 -13.86 -4.19 17.22
N GLU A 74 -15.08 -3.91 17.64
CA GLU A 74 -15.46 -3.58 19.02
C GLU A 74 -16.58 -4.50 19.53
N PRO A 75 -16.33 -5.41 20.50
CA PRO A 75 -15.06 -5.63 21.20
C PRO A 75 -13.98 -6.34 20.36
N ASP A 76 -14.39 -7.07 19.32
CA ASP A 76 -13.53 -7.78 18.37
C ASP A 76 -14.20 -7.88 16.98
N ALA A 77 -13.50 -8.46 15.99
CA ALA A 77 -13.96 -8.56 14.61
C ALA A 77 -14.61 -9.91 14.25
N ALA A 78 -14.85 -10.82 15.20
CA ALA A 78 -15.20 -12.21 14.90
C ALA A 78 -16.48 -12.35 14.06
N ALA A 79 -17.53 -11.60 14.42
CA ALA A 79 -18.79 -11.63 13.68
C ALA A 79 -18.66 -11.07 12.25
N ALA A 80 -17.78 -10.09 12.03
CA ALA A 80 -17.48 -9.56 10.70
C ALA A 80 -16.71 -10.58 9.86
N ILE A 81 -15.70 -11.22 10.45
CA ILE A 81 -14.91 -12.28 9.81
C ILE A 81 -15.79 -13.48 9.42
N ASP A 82 -16.67 -13.94 10.30
CA ASP A 82 -17.56 -15.07 10.00
C ASP A 82 -18.55 -14.76 8.88
N ALA A 83 -19.01 -13.51 8.76
CA ALA A 83 -19.87 -13.07 7.67
C ALA A 83 -19.14 -13.07 6.29
N GLU A 84 -17.82 -12.92 6.27
CA GLU A 84 -17.02 -12.92 5.04
C GLU A 84 -16.67 -14.33 4.54
N ARG A 85 -16.68 -15.35 5.41
CA ARG A 85 -16.32 -16.74 5.05
C ARG A 85 -17.03 -17.29 3.80
N PRO A 86 -18.36 -17.14 3.63
CA PRO A 86 -19.03 -17.62 2.43
C PRO A 86 -18.55 -16.97 1.13
N HIS A 87 -18.00 -15.75 1.20
CA HIS A 87 -17.42 -15.07 0.04
C HIS A 87 -16.06 -15.67 -0.33
N TRP A 88 -15.27 -16.08 0.66
CA TRP A 88 -13.99 -16.75 0.45
C TRP A 88 -14.17 -18.13 -0.17
N ASP A 89 -15.16 -18.89 0.28
CA ASP A 89 -15.49 -20.20 -0.29
C ASP A 89 -15.85 -20.07 -1.78
N ARG A 90 -16.65 -19.07 -2.15
CA ARG A 90 -16.93 -18.76 -3.57
C ARG A 90 -15.67 -18.36 -4.37
N CYS A 91 -14.72 -17.68 -3.75
CA CYS A 91 -13.45 -17.34 -4.42
C CYS A 91 -12.61 -18.60 -4.66
N ARG A 92 -12.58 -19.54 -3.71
CA ARG A 92 -11.92 -20.84 -3.86
C ARG A 92 -12.55 -21.69 -4.96
N GLU A 93 -13.88 -21.79 -4.98
CA GLU A 93 -14.62 -22.51 -6.03
C GLU A 93 -14.33 -21.97 -7.44
N ARG A 94 -14.03 -20.67 -7.55
CA ARG A 94 -13.65 -20.00 -8.81
C ARG A 94 -12.16 -20.08 -9.13
N GLY A 95 -11.35 -20.74 -8.30
CA GLY A 95 -9.90 -20.81 -8.47
C GLY A 95 -9.18 -19.48 -8.27
N LEU A 96 -9.78 -18.52 -7.56
CA LEU A 96 -9.18 -17.21 -7.26
C LEU A 96 -8.36 -17.22 -5.97
N LEU A 97 -8.48 -18.28 -5.16
CA LEU A 97 -7.96 -18.34 -3.81
C LEU A 97 -7.60 -19.78 -3.46
N GLU A 98 -6.44 -19.98 -2.84
CA GLU A 98 -6.00 -21.30 -2.38
C GLU A 98 -6.23 -21.44 -0.88
N THR A 99 -5.55 -20.60 -0.11
CA THR A 99 -5.58 -20.65 1.36
C THR A 99 -6.03 -19.33 1.97
N VAL A 100 -6.66 -19.45 3.13
CA VAL A 100 -7.13 -18.33 3.94
C VAL A 100 -6.80 -18.68 5.38
N ASP A 101 -5.92 -17.88 5.97
CA ASP A 101 -5.55 -18.00 7.38
C ASP A 101 -6.16 -16.83 8.14
N VAL A 102 -6.97 -17.13 9.15
CA VAL A 102 -7.53 -16.13 10.06
C VAL A 102 -6.75 -16.23 11.37
N LEU A 103 -5.96 -15.20 11.66
CA LEU A 103 -5.10 -15.16 12.82
C LEU A 103 -5.48 -13.97 13.72
N PRO A 104 -5.34 -14.10 15.06
CA PRO A 104 -5.23 -12.93 15.91
C PRO A 104 -4.13 -12.01 15.39
N TRP A 105 -4.22 -10.71 15.66
CA TRP A 105 -3.15 -9.77 15.32
C TRP A 105 -1.80 -10.26 15.87
N THR A 106 -0.85 -10.57 14.99
CA THR A 106 0.44 -11.22 15.34
C THR A 106 1.62 -10.24 15.42
N GLU A 107 1.35 -8.95 15.29
CA GLU A 107 2.37 -7.93 15.07
C GLU A 107 2.92 -7.37 16.38
N GLY A 108 3.43 -8.25 17.25
CA GLY A 108 3.99 -7.90 18.56
C GLY A 108 3.02 -8.10 19.73
N PRO A 109 3.23 -7.42 20.88
CA PRO A 109 2.42 -7.61 22.09
C PRO A 109 1.07 -6.89 22.06
N TYR A 110 0.70 -6.25 20.95
CA TYR A 110 -0.46 -5.36 20.86
C TYR A 110 -1.75 -6.14 20.59
N GLU A 111 -2.86 -5.70 21.19
CA GLU A 111 -4.17 -6.31 20.97
C GLU A 111 -4.89 -5.74 19.74
N ASN A 112 -4.46 -4.56 19.28
CA ASN A 112 -5.01 -3.91 18.10
C ASN A 112 -3.99 -3.11 17.28
N ALA A 113 -4.36 -2.84 16.02
CA ALA A 113 -3.51 -2.12 15.08
C ALA A 113 -3.18 -0.68 15.54
N ARG A 114 -4.09 0.01 16.25
CA ARG A 114 -3.85 1.38 16.73
C ARG A 114 -2.71 1.44 17.74
N GLU A 115 -2.68 0.53 18.70
CA GLU A 115 -1.60 0.45 19.69
C GLU A 115 -0.23 0.31 19.03
N LYS A 116 -0.09 -0.58 18.04
CA LYS A 116 1.13 -0.70 17.25
C LYS A 116 1.51 0.62 16.57
N MET A 117 0.54 1.33 15.99
CA MET A 117 0.81 2.59 15.31
C MET A 117 1.23 3.69 16.29
N VAL A 118 0.62 3.75 17.47
CA VAL A 118 0.99 4.72 18.52
C VAL A 118 2.40 4.46 19.04
N ASP A 119 2.79 3.20 19.20
CA ASP A 119 4.15 2.84 19.63
C ASP A 119 5.20 3.21 18.57
N GLY A 120 4.91 2.99 17.29
CA GLY A 120 5.84 3.28 16.19
C GLY A 120 5.91 4.75 15.75
N PHE A 121 4.80 5.49 15.83
CA PHE A 121 4.68 6.86 15.28
C PHE A 121 4.34 7.93 16.33
N GLY A 122 4.32 7.56 17.61
CA GLY A 122 3.81 8.41 18.69
C GLY A 122 2.29 8.57 18.64
N GLU A 123 1.71 9.23 19.64
CA GLU A 123 0.24 9.33 19.79
C GLU A 123 -0.44 9.98 18.56
N ARG A 124 0.01 11.18 18.18
CA ARG A 124 -0.57 11.90 17.03
C ARG A 124 -0.31 11.18 15.70
N GLY A 125 0.93 10.74 15.46
CA GLY A 125 1.29 10.08 14.21
C GLY A 125 0.59 8.73 14.08
N GLY A 126 0.52 7.97 15.17
CA GLY A 126 -0.16 6.67 15.21
C GLY A 126 -1.65 6.77 14.94
N ASP A 127 -2.32 7.78 15.52
CA ASP A 127 -3.73 8.06 15.23
C ASP A 127 -3.98 8.45 13.79
N LEU A 128 -3.08 9.25 13.20
CA LEU A 128 -3.17 9.61 11.79
C LEU A 128 -3.01 8.37 10.90
N VAL A 129 -1.98 7.55 11.11
CA VAL A 129 -1.75 6.33 10.32
C VAL A 129 -2.91 5.35 10.45
N PHE A 130 -3.43 5.15 11.67
CA PHE A 130 -4.59 4.27 11.91
C PHE A 130 -5.83 4.71 11.12
N ARG A 131 -6.07 6.03 11.02
CA ARG A 131 -7.20 6.61 10.28
C ARG A 131 -6.98 6.67 8.76
N LEU A 132 -5.74 6.84 8.31
CA LEU A 132 -5.39 6.91 6.89
C LEU A 132 -5.45 5.55 6.19
N ARG A 133 -5.16 4.46 6.90
CA ARG A 133 -5.19 3.08 6.36
C ARG A 133 -6.51 2.64 5.70
N PRO A 134 -7.69 2.84 6.31
CA PRO A 134 -8.95 2.53 5.65
C PRO A 134 -9.23 3.48 4.46
N ILE A 135 -8.78 4.75 4.54
CA ILE A 135 -8.93 5.71 3.44
C ILE A 135 -8.14 5.24 2.22
N ILE A 136 -6.85 4.90 2.38
CA ILE A 136 -6.03 4.45 1.25
C ILE A 136 -6.55 3.13 0.67
N SER A 137 -7.11 2.23 1.50
CA SER A 137 -7.72 0.99 1.00
C SER A 137 -8.95 1.25 0.13
N ARG A 138 -9.78 2.24 0.49
CA ARG A 138 -10.89 2.68 -0.36
C ARG A 138 -10.40 3.32 -1.66
N THR A 139 -9.38 4.17 -1.60
CA THR A 139 -8.75 4.73 -2.80
C THR A 139 -8.25 3.62 -3.73
N THR A 140 -7.54 2.62 -3.20
CA THR A 140 -7.09 1.46 -3.98
C THR A 140 -8.26 0.65 -4.53
N ALA A 141 -9.35 0.52 -3.77
CA ALA A 141 -10.57 -0.15 -4.24
C ALA A 141 -11.21 0.59 -5.43
N ASP A 142 -11.18 1.92 -5.44
CA ASP A 142 -11.66 2.72 -6.58
C ASP A 142 -10.76 2.56 -7.80
N LEU A 143 -9.43 2.53 -7.64
CA LEU A 143 -8.50 2.21 -8.73
C LEU A 143 -8.75 0.80 -9.30
N LEU A 144 -8.99 -0.19 -8.43
CA LEU A 144 -9.33 -1.55 -8.82
C LEU A 144 -10.69 -1.66 -9.50
N ARG A 145 -11.60 -0.68 -9.35
CA ARG A 145 -12.85 -0.65 -10.12
C ARG A 145 -12.62 -0.02 -11.49
N GLU A 146 -11.89 1.10 -11.53
CA GLU A 146 -11.66 1.91 -12.71
C GLU A 146 -10.73 1.25 -13.74
N PHE A 147 -9.59 0.71 -13.31
CA PHE A 147 -8.52 0.29 -14.22
C PHE A 147 -8.42 -1.23 -14.36
N GLU A 148 -8.61 -1.76 -15.56
CA GLU A 148 -8.49 -3.21 -15.81
C GLU A 148 -7.08 -3.76 -15.55
N GLU A 149 -6.04 -2.95 -15.77
CA GLU A 149 -4.62 -3.29 -15.63
C GLU A 149 -3.97 -2.55 -14.44
N ASP A 150 -2.87 -3.10 -13.90
CA ASP A 150 -2.08 -2.40 -12.88
C ASP A 150 -1.47 -1.14 -13.49
N LEU A 151 -1.68 0.00 -12.83
CA LEU A 151 -1.03 1.23 -13.23
C LEU A 151 0.45 1.17 -12.85
N PRO A 152 1.36 1.66 -13.71
CA PRO A 152 2.75 1.80 -13.31
C PRO A 152 2.88 2.90 -12.26
N ALA A 153 3.81 2.75 -11.31
CA ALA A 153 4.10 3.81 -10.32
C ALA A 153 4.50 5.13 -11.00
N VAL A 154 5.31 5.02 -12.07
CA VAL A 154 5.70 6.09 -12.99
C VAL A 154 5.53 5.56 -14.41
N GLY A 155 4.78 6.27 -15.25
CA GLY A 155 4.53 5.83 -16.63
C GLY A 155 5.77 5.93 -17.52
N GLU A 156 5.70 5.35 -18.72
CA GLU A 156 6.75 5.54 -19.71
C GLU A 156 6.54 6.85 -20.49
N PRO A 157 7.60 7.64 -20.75
CA PRO A 157 7.51 8.80 -21.59
C PRO A 157 7.31 8.38 -23.05
N THR A 158 6.16 8.73 -23.63
CA THR A 158 5.82 8.46 -25.03
C THR A 158 5.11 9.67 -25.63
N ASP A 159 4.89 9.69 -26.95
CA ASP A 159 4.10 10.76 -27.58
C ASP A 159 2.66 10.85 -27.02
N ALA A 160 2.11 9.72 -26.60
CA ALA A 160 0.78 9.64 -25.97
C ALA A 160 0.82 9.93 -24.46
N ASN A 161 2.00 9.86 -23.83
CA ASN A 161 2.23 10.11 -22.41
C ASN A 161 3.50 10.97 -22.23
N PRO A 162 3.52 12.22 -22.73
CA PRO A 162 4.74 13.03 -22.80
C PRO A 162 5.24 13.47 -21.42
N LYS A 163 4.35 13.47 -20.43
CA LYS A 163 4.70 13.44 -19.02
C LYS A 163 4.46 12.01 -18.55
N PRO A 164 5.42 11.33 -17.93
CA PRO A 164 5.32 9.92 -17.56
C PRO A 164 4.26 9.67 -16.45
N VAL A 165 2.97 9.86 -16.76
CA VAL A 165 1.86 9.73 -15.81
C VAL A 165 1.71 8.27 -15.41
N GLY A 166 1.63 8.04 -14.10
CA GLY A 166 1.35 6.76 -13.44
C GLY A 166 0.67 7.03 -12.08
N ASP A 167 0.77 6.10 -11.14
CA ASP A 167 0.15 6.26 -9.80
C ASP A 167 0.66 7.48 -9.03
N TRP A 168 1.88 7.97 -9.31
CA TRP A 168 2.43 9.16 -8.64
C TRP A 168 1.49 10.38 -8.75
N VAL A 169 0.69 10.47 -9.83
CA VAL A 169 -0.21 11.60 -10.04
C VAL A 169 -1.33 11.66 -9.00
N LEU A 170 -1.66 10.53 -8.37
CA LEU A 170 -2.64 10.49 -7.29
C LEU A 170 -2.13 11.25 -6.06
N ILE A 171 -0.83 11.13 -5.76
CA ILE A 171 -0.20 11.87 -4.66
C ILE A 171 -0.30 13.37 -4.95
N HIS A 172 0.05 13.79 -6.18
CA HIS A 172 -0.07 15.17 -6.62
C HIS A 172 -1.50 15.72 -6.44
N TYR A 173 -2.51 14.99 -6.93
CA TYR A 173 -3.90 15.43 -6.81
C TYR A 173 -4.41 15.41 -5.37
N LEU A 174 -3.99 14.45 -4.54
CA LEU A 174 -4.35 14.41 -3.12
C LEU A 174 -3.76 15.61 -2.37
N MET A 175 -2.48 15.93 -2.59
CA MET A 175 -1.85 17.10 -1.96
C MET A 175 -2.57 18.38 -2.36
N LYS A 176 -2.77 18.58 -3.66
CA LYS A 176 -3.47 19.76 -4.21
C LYS A 176 -4.90 19.91 -3.70
N GLN A 177 -5.67 18.82 -3.64
CA GLN A 177 -7.07 18.86 -3.17
C GLN A 177 -7.17 19.12 -1.66
N ASN A 178 -6.14 18.76 -0.88
CA ASN A 178 -6.05 19.07 0.54
C ASN A 178 -5.52 20.49 0.82
N GLY A 179 -5.21 21.27 -0.23
CA GLY A 179 -4.77 22.66 -0.11
C GLY A 179 -3.28 22.83 0.16
N HIS A 180 -2.48 21.79 -0.06
CA HIS A 180 -1.03 21.87 -0.03
C HIS A 180 -0.49 22.57 -1.27
N ASP A 181 0.60 23.31 -1.08
CA ASP A 181 1.32 23.95 -2.19
C ASP A 181 2.43 23.04 -2.75
N TRP A 182 3.23 23.59 -3.67
CA TRP A 182 4.30 22.85 -4.32
C TRP A 182 5.43 22.50 -3.36
N ASP A 183 5.73 23.35 -2.38
CA ASP A 183 6.82 23.12 -1.44
C ASP A 183 6.42 22.03 -0.43
N ASP A 184 5.17 22.05 0.04
CA ASP A 184 4.59 20.96 0.85
C ASP A 184 4.67 19.60 0.13
N GLU A 185 4.39 19.56 -1.18
CA GLU A 185 4.49 18.34 -1.99
C GLU A 185 5.94 17.84 -2.10
N VAL A 186 6.90 18.74 -2.26
CA VAL A 186 8.34 18.41 -2.26
C VAL A 186 8.77 17.85 -0.91
N ASP A 187 8.36 18.47 0.21
CA ASP A 187 8.67 17.99 1.56
C ASP A 187 8.10 16.59 1.81
N ALA A 188 6.84 16.36 1.41
CA ALA A 188 6.21 15.04 1.52
C ALA A 188 6.94 13.97 0.68
N CYS A 189 7.39 14.33 -0.53
CA CYS A 189 8.17 13.43 -1.38
C CYS A 189 9.53 13.11 -0.78
N CYS A 190 10.21 14.10 -0.16
CA CYS A 190 11.48 13.89 0.53
C CYS A 190 11.34 12.88 1.68
N GLU A 191 10.31 13.04 2.53
CA GLU A 191 10.03 12.10 3.62
C GLU A 191 9.68 10.70 3.09
N ALA A 192 8.91 10.61 2.00
CA ALA A 192 8.59 9.32 1.37
C ALA A 192 9.85 8.61 0.84
N ILE A 193 10.74 9.34 0.16
CA ILE A 193 12.02 8.80 -0.36
C ILE A 193 12.90 8.31 0.80
N ALA A 194 13.08 9.12 1.83
CA ALA A 194 13.87 8.76 3.01
C ALA A 194 13.32 7.50 3.70
N ASN A 195 12.00 7.45 3.90
CA ASN A 195 11.34 6.30 4.51
C ASN A 195 11.48 5.02 3.67
N ARG A 196 11.39 5.11 2.34
CA ARG A 196 11.57 3.95 1.46
C ARG A 196 13.02 3.48 1.41
N ALA A 197 14.00 4.38 1.42
CA ALA A 197 15.41 4.01 1.53
C ALA A 197 15.70 3.23 2.83
N GLN A 198 15.20 3.71 3.96
CA GLN A 198 15.29 2.99 5.25
C GLN A 198 14.61 1.63 5.20
N SER A 199 13.44 1.54 4.54
CA SER A 199 12.74 0.27 4.36
C SER A 199 13.55 -0.72 3.51
N LEU A 200 14.19 -0.26 2.44
CA LEU A 200 15.07 -1.08 1.62
C LEU A 200 16.28 -1.59 2.41
N THR A 201 16.87 -0.74 3.27
CA THR A 201 17.92 -1.16 4.19
C THR A 201 17.45 -2.23 5.17
N HIS A 202 16.21 -2.11 5.68
CA HIS A 202 15.66 -3.05 6.63
C HIS A 202 15.33 -4.42 6.03
N PHE A 203 14.72 -4.44 4.84
CA PHE A 203 14.26 -5.67 4.20
C PHE A 203 15.32 -6.37 3.34
N TYR A 204 16.36 -5.64 2.92
CA TYR A 204 17.47 -6.17 2.15
C TYR A 204 18.78 -5.87 2.90
N ASP A 205 19.47 -4.80 2.52
CA ASP A 205 20.76 -4.42 3.05
C ASP A 205 21.04 -2.92 2.85
N GLU A 206 22.09 -2.44 3.51
CA GLU A 206 22.54 -1.05 3.44
C GLU A 206 22.85 -0.60 2.01
N GLU A 207 23.42 -1.48 1.18
CA GLU A 207 23.76 -1.19 -0.21
C GLU A 207 22.51 -0.85 -1.02
N ARG A 208 21.45 -1.66 -0.92
CA ARG A 208 20.19 -1.45 -1.63
C ARG A 208 19.51 -0.14 -1.22
N GLY A 209 19.55 0.20 0.07
CA GLY A 209 19.04 1.48 0.57
C GLY A 209 19.81 2.67 0.00
N ARG A 210 21.15 2.61 0.03
CA ARG A 210 22.03 3.65 -0.51
C ARG A 210 21.86 3.83 -2.02
N GLU A 211 21.89 2.75 -2.79
CA GLU A 211 21.67 2.79 -4.25
C GLU A 211 20.33 3.42 -4.62
N SER A 212 19.28 3.21 -3.81
CA SER A 212 18.00 3.85 -4.04
C SER A 212 18.04 5.37 -3.81
N LEU A 213 18.79 5.84 -2.82
CA LEU A 213 18.99 7.28 -2.58
C LEU A 213 19.86 7.91 -3.67
N ASP A 214 20.96 7.25 -4.04
CA ASP A 214 21.88 7.74 -5.07
C ASP A 214 21.14 7.94 -6.40
N ARG A 215 20.29 6.99 -6.81
CA ARG A 215 19.43 7.14 -8.01
C ARG A 215 18.46 8.32 -7.92
N ALA A 216 17.89 8.57 -6.75
CA ALA A 216 16.99 9.71 -6.55
C ALA A 216 17.76 11.03 -6.65
N ILE A 217 18.96 11.11 -6.05
CA ILE A 217 19.85 12.27 -6.14
C ILE A 217 20.25 12.53 -7.59
N GLU A 218 20.74 11.53 -8.31
CA GLU A 218 21.12 11.65 -9.73
C GLU A 218 19.98 12.19 -10.59
N THR A 219 18.75 11.71 -10.36
CA THR A 219 17.56 12.19 -11.07
C THR A 219 17.29 13.67 -10.77
N LEU A 220 17.35 14.08 -9.50
CA LEU A 220 17.12 15.46 -9.09
C LEU A 220 18.23 16.41 -9.56
N GLU A 221 19.47 15.94 -9.61
CA GLU A 221 20.61 16.68 -10.18
C GLU A 221 20.47 16.92 -11.68
N ALA A 222 19.95 15.94 -12.43
CA ALA A 222 19.62 16.10 -13.84
C ALA A 222 18.53 17.18 -14.03
N VAL A 223 17.43 17.11 -13.29
CA VAL A 223 16.37 18.13 -13.32
C VAL A 223 16.92 19.51 -12.95
N ARG A 224 17.78 19.60 -11.93
CA ARG A 224 18.43 20.85 -11.53
C ARG A 224 19.24 21.45 -12.69
N THR A 225 19.95 20.62 -13.44
CA THR A 225 20.74 21.06 -14.60
C THR A 225 19.83 21.63 -15.69
N GLU A 226 18.74 20.94 -16.05
CA GLU A 226 17.76 21.41 -17.05
C GLU A 226 17.12 22.75 -16.67
N LEU A 227 16.80 22.93 -15.37
CA LEU A 227 16.25 24.19 -14.87
C LEU A 227 17.23 25.36 -15.01
N LEU A 228 18.52 25.13 -14.75
CA LEU A 228 19.57 26.14 -14.91
C LEU A 228 19.80 26.51 -16.38
N GLU A 229 19.76 25.53 -17.28
CA GLU A 229 19.89 25.76 -18.73
C GLU A 229 18.69 26.55 -19.29
N THR A 230 17.47 26.20 -18.87
CA THR A 230 16.25 26.91 -19.29
C THR A 230 16.23 28.36 -18.77
N ALA A 231 16.66 28.57 -17.53
CA ALA A 231 16.80 29.91 -16.96
C ALA A 231 17.86 30.76 -17.68
N GLY A 232 18.96 30.15 -18.10
CA GLY A 232 20.01 30.80 -18.91
C GLY A 232 19.53 31.19 -20.32
N SER A 233 18.78 30.31 -20.99
CA SER A 233 18.22 30.56 -22.33
C SER A 233 17.11 31.61 -22.36
N SER A 234 16.49 31.93 -21.23
CA SER A 234 15.44 32.95 -21.12
C SER A 234 15.98 34.36 -20.80
N ALA A 235 17.29 34.48 -20.58
CA ALA A 235 17.98 35.72 -20.23
C ALA A 235 18.84 36.30 -21.36
N GLU A 236 18.86 35.65 -22.54
CA GLU A 236 19.45 36.13 -23.80
C GLU A 236 18.38 36.65 -24.78
#